data_AF-A0A812EGI0-F1
#
_entry.id   AF-A0A812EGI0-F1
#
_cell.length_a   1.000
_cell.length_b   1.000
_cell.length_c   1.000
_cell.angle_alpha   90.00
_cell.angle_beta   90.00
_cell.angle_gamma   90.00
#
_symmetry.space_group_name_H-M   'P 1'
#
loop_
_entity.id
_entity.type
_entity.pdbx_description
1 polymer ?
#
loop_
_entity_poly.entity_id
_entity_poly.type
_entity_poly.pdbx_seq_one_letter_code
_entity_poly.pdbx_strand_id
1 'polypeptide(L)'
;MFVNRLTSQVGQVKSLIQYIIQRMKGHRHHQPTSSVDDDEEIEIEEDDDDDDDDEEELTRDEFNLNKIILAVTRPGKLFGIRSQNGHIIWHHYISKIAPFDSNGKDKLLLFVMRTTAHIGLDPQCLVLGKSKVNGKGLLYAFNPVTGAPVADIPSSGKNLLYTVLQASMFSEPDNNFLKGVLILDDTYTVHTYPASYKKTLKTFLPTVFFHTVNIIDGEILGYRVVNNRGKIQTENIWSINMQQNLQTITNVLPKRASEVVHSQGRVLGDRSVLYKYLNPNLAVVTAEGEEPSLPSQKTPSNFLNVYLIDLISGNIVFHATHRRARGPVHVVHSENWVVYNFYSQKNRRNEMVILEMYEGKEQSNSTAFSSFNPPPVPMVMRQAYIFPAHISTMAATITEKGITSKHVIVSLKFGGLLSLPKAFLDPRRPVTPTQQHMEEGTIPYVPEIPINMEAIVNYNKSVYGINGIHTGSAGLESTSLILAYGLDLFYTRVNPSKMFDVLKDDFDYIFISSVLIGMIVVSVVSQKLAARKALNRAWR
;
A
#
# COMPACT_ATOMS: atom_id res chain seq x y z
N MET A 1 14.89 37.30 -2.06
CA MET A 1 15.29 35.87 -2.08
C MET A 1 16.68 35.64 -1.51
N PHE A 2 17.75 36.26 -2.04
CA PHE A 2 19.13 36.05 -1.54
C PHE A 2 19.28 36.34 -0.03
N VAL A 3 18.78 37.49 0.45
CA VAL A 3 18.82 37.85 1.87
C VAL A 3 18.12 36.80 2.75
N ASN A 4 16.92 36.34 2.37
CA ASN A 4 16.17 35.31 3.12
C ASN A 4 16.92 33.97 3.18
N ARG A 5 17.62 33.61 2.10
CA ARG A 5 18.45 32.41 2.10
C ARG A 5 19.64 32.57 3.04
N LEU A 6 20.32 33.71 2.98
CA LEU A 6 21.48 33.99 3.84
C LEU A 6 21.08 34.00 5.32
N THR A 7 19.96 34.64 5.68
CA THR A 7 19.47 34.66 7.05
C THR A 7 19.12 33.26 7.56
N SER A 8 18.48 32.44 6.73
CA SER A 8 18.20 31.04 7.07
C SER A 8 19.49 30.23 7.29
N GLN A 9 20.48 30.36 6.40
CA GLN A 9 21.76 29.67 6.52
C GLN A 9 22.55 30.10 7.76
N VAL A 10 22.61 31.41 8.04
CA VAL A 10 23.26 31.94 9.26
C VAL A 10 22.54 31.44 10.51
N GLY A 11 21.19 31.37 10.49
CA GLY A 11 20.39 30.77 11.55
C GLY A 11 20.76 29.30 11.80
N GLN A 12 20.86 28.49 10.74
CA GLN A 12 21.27 27.08 10.82
C GLN A 12 22.70 26.89 11.32
N VAL A 13 23.64 27.77 10.93
CA VAL A 13 25.01 27.73 11.45
C VAL A 13 25.03 28.06 12.93
N LYS A 14 24.25 29.06 13.36
CA LYS A 14 24.14 29.41 14.78
C LYS A 14 23.58 28.25 15.61
N SER A 15 22.54 27.57 15.13
CA SER A 15 21.99 26.39 15.82
C SER A 15 22.98 25.22 15.85
N LEU A 16 23.73 24.98 14.76
CA LEU A 16 24.78 23.96 14.72
C LEU A 16 25.88 24.25 15.75
N ILE A 17 26.36 25.48 15.85
CA ILE A 17 27.38 25.89 16.83
C ILE A 17 26.83 25.70 18.25
N GLN A 18 25.59 26.11 18.51
CA GLN A 18 24.95 25.89 19.82
C GLN A 18 24.87 24.40 20.17
N TYR A 19 24.44 23.56 19.22
CA TYR A 19 24.39 22.11 19.39
C TYR A 19 25.77 21.51 19.69
N ILE A 20 26.81 21.90 18.96
CA ILE A 20 28.19 21.42 19.20
C ILE A 20 28.69 21.89 20.57
N ILE A 21 28.43 23.14 20.97
CA ILE A 21 28.82 23.67 22.30
C ILE A 21 28.09 22.89 23.41
N GLN A 22 26.80 22.61 23.24
CA GLN A 22 26.01 21.84 24.20
C GLN A 22 26.54 20.41 24.34
N ARG A 23 26.87 19.76 23.22
CA ARG A 23 27.46 18.42 23.19
C ARG A 23 28.88 18.37 23.77
N MET A 24 29.69 19.42 23.59
CA MET A 24 31.01 19.53 24.22
C MET A 24 30.94 19.85 25.73
N LYS A 25 29.86 20.48 26.20
CA LYS A 25 29.65 20.80 27.62
C LYS A 25 28.99 19.67 28.42
N GLY A 26 28.27 18.75 27.77
CA GLY A 26 27.52 17.66 28.40
C GLY A 26 28.23 16.32 28.35
N HIS A 27 29.16 16.10 29.30
CA HIS A 27 29.53 14.82 29.96
C HIS A 27 30.24 15.22 31.27
N ARG A 28 29.50 15.82 32.21
CA ARG A 28 29.94 15.98 33.60
C ARG A 28 28.94 15.21 34.45
N HIS A 29 29.29 13.99 34.82
CA HIS A 29 28.64 13.29 35.93
C HIS A 29 28.59 14.26 37.12
N HIS A 30 27.40 14.50 37.66
CA HIS A 30 27.26 14.98 39.01
C HIS A 30 27.76 13.86 39.93
N GLN A 31 28.97 14.05 40.46
CA GLN A 31 29.47 13.28 41.58
C GLN A 31 28.95 13.97 42.84
N PRO A 32 28.09 13.35 43.66
CA PRO A 32 27.84 13.88 44.99
C PRO A 32 29.01 13.47 45.87
N THR A 33 29.68 14.48 46.43
CA THR A 33 30.62 14.31 47.54
C THR A 33 29.85 13.91 48.79
N SER A 34 30.14 12.74 49.36
CA SER A 34 30.16 12.56 50.82
C SER A 34 31.06 11.38 51.19
N SER A 35 31.63 11.48 52.38
CA SER A 35 32.76 10.73 52.90
C SER A 35 32.31 9.65 53.90
N VAL A 36 33.00 8.50 53.84
CA VAL A 36 33.42 7.64 54.97
C VAL A 36 32.45 6.54 55.46
N ASP A 37 33.03 5.33 55.48
CA ASP A 37 32.79 4.07 56.21
C ASP A 37 31.79 2.99 55.71
N ASP A 38 32.41 1.91 55.23
CA ASP A 38 32.23 0.46 55.47
C ASP A 38 30.88 -0.27 55.27
N ASP A 39 31.00 -1.33 54.44
CA ASP A 39 30.30 -2.63 54.43
C ASP A 39 28.76 -2.66 54.56
N GLU A 40 28.03 -2.92 53.46
CA GLU A 40 27.03 -4.00 53.33
C GLU A 40 26.29 -3.96 51.97
N GLU A 41 26.00 -5.17 51.48
CA GLU A 41 24.94 -5.61 50.55
C GLU A 41 24.69 -4.86 49.21
N ILE A 42 24.91 -5.61 48.11
CA ILE A 42 24.44 -5.27 46.77
C ILE A 42 22.92 -5.54 46.71
N GLU A 43 22.13 -4.52 47.01
CA GLU A 43 20.75 -4.44 46.53
C GLU A 43 20.77 -3.91 45.09
N ILE A 44 20.06 -4.61 44.21
CA ILE A 44 19.82 -4.20 42.84
C ILE A 44 18.74 -3.13 42.92
N GLU A 45 19.15 -1.86 42.88
CA GLU A 45 18.22 -0.76 42.60
C GLU A 45 17.71 -0.93 41.17
N GLU A 46 16.42 -1.22 41.05
CA GLU A 46 15.66 -1.10 39.81
C GLU A 46 15.70 0.38 39.42
N ASP A 47 16.39 0.69 38.31
CA ASP A 47 16.36 2.01 37.67
C ASP A 47 14.92 2.28 37.18
N ASP A 48 14.06 2.81 38.05
CA ASP A 48 12.74 3.39 37.76
C ASP A 48 12.89 4.82 37.15
N ASP A 49 13.72 4.97 36.11
CA ASP A 49 13.94 6.22 35.37
C ASP A 49 13.25 6.23 33.98
N ASP A 50 12.31 5.30 33.72
CA ASP A 50 11.63 5.15 32.42
C ASP A 50 10.37 6.04 32.25
N ASP A 51 9.95 6.84 33.24
CA ASP A 51 8.68 7.59 33.22
C ASP A 51 8.77 9.06 32.73
N ASP A 52 9.98 9.60 32.45
CA ASP A 52 10.16 11.01 32.04
C ASP A 52 10.46 11.23 30.54
N ASP A 53 10.57 10.17 29.73
CA ASP A 53 10.77 10.24 28.26
C ASP A 53 9.45 10.18 27.45
N ASP A 54 8.29 10.15 28.13
CA ASP A 54 6.97 9.87 27.55
C ASP A 54 6.36 10.97 26.64
N GLU A 55 7.03 12.12 26.51
CA GLU A 55 6.69 13.18 25.56
C GLU A 55 7.75 13.39 24.47
N GLU A 56 8.34 12.31 23.94
CA GLU A 56 9.06 12.40 22.66
C GLU A 56 8.18 13.09 21.60
N GLU A 57 8.55 14.32 21.23
CA GLU A 57 7.88 15.12 20.20
C GLU A 57 7.77 14.27 18.92
N LEU A 58 6.54 14.13 18.40
CA LEU A 58 6.27 13.30 17.21
C LEU A 58 6.97 13.87 15.99
N THR A 59 8.19 13.42 15.74
CA THR A 59 9.00 13.82 14.59
C THR A 59 9.06 12.73 13.53
N ARG A 60 9.27 13.16 12.28
CA ARG A 60 9.43 12.25 11.15
C ARG A 60 10.90 11.84 11.07
N ASP A 61 11.16 10.54 11.02
CA ASP A 61 12.50 10.02 10.79
C ASP A 61 12.97 10.27 9.34
N GLU A 62 14.29 10.29 9.11
CA GLU A 62 14.90 10.56 7.80
C GLU A 62 14.38 9.62 6.71
N PHE A 63 14.19 8.34 7.05
CA PHE A 63 13.74 7.30 6.14
C PHE A 63 12.22 7.11 6.09
N ASN A 64 11.46 7.92 6.85
CA ASN A 64 10.00 7.85 6.92
C ASN A 64 9.47 6.43 7.21
N LEU A 65 10.20 5.69 8.06
CA LEU A 65 9.85 4.36 8.54
C LEU A 65 8.87 4.44 9.71
N ASN A 66 8.91 5.54 10.45
CA ASN A 66 8.05 5.79 11.59
C ASN A 66 6.82 6.58 11.13
N LYS A 67 5.67 5.91 11.19
CA LYS A 67 4.36 6.45 10.81
C LYS A 67 3.35 6.31 11.95
N ILE A 68 2.28 7.09 11.85
CA ILE A 68 1.08 6.91 12.67
C ILE A 68 0.12 6.01 11.89
N ILE A 69 -0.21 4.86 12.46
CA ILE A 69 -1.23 3.95 11.96
C ILE A 69 -2.58 4.46 12.45
N LEU A 70 -3.45 4.82 11.50
CA LEU A 70 -4.82 5.20 11.78
C LEU A 70 -5.70 3.97 11.69
N ALA A 71 -6.22 3.51 12.82
CA ALA A 71 -7.12 2.37 12.89
C ALA A 71 -8.54 2.84 13.21
N VAL A 72 -9.52 2.30 12.47
CA VAL A 72 -10.95 2.55 12.71
C VAL A 72 -11.62 1.21 12.92
N THR A 73 -12.25 1.04 14.09
CA THR A 73 -12.87 -0.21 14.50
C THR A 73 -14.35 -0.28 14.14
N ARG A 74 -14.88 -1.50 13.98
CA ARG A 74 -16.29 -1.77 13.66
C ARG A 74 -17.30 -1.02 14.57
N PRO A 75 -17.08 -0.90 15.91
CA PRO A 75 -17.98 -0.16 16.79
C PRO A 75 -17.95 1.37 16.62
N GLY A 76 -16.96 1.93 15.92
CA GLY A 76 -16.80 3.37 15.71
C GLY A 76 -15.71 4.03 16.56
N LYS A 77 -14.73 3.28 17.09
CA LYS A 77 -13.56 3.83 17.80
C LYS A 77 -12.37 3.99 16.86
N LEU A 78 -11.74 5.16 16.90
CA LEU A 78 -10.56 5.55 16.14
C LEU A 78 -9.34 5.53 17.05
N PHE A 79 -8.20 5.17 16.50
CA PHE A 79 -6.91 5.15 17.19
C PHE A 79 -5.82 5.72 16.29
N GLY A 80 -4.93 6.53 16.88
CA GLY A 80 -3.63 6.86 16.32
C GLY A 80 -2.56 6.03 17.02
N ILE A 81 -1.99 5.05 16.32
CA ILE A 81 -1.02 4.09 16.88
C ILE A 81 0.36 4.40 16.30
N ARG A 82 1.37 4.57 17.17
CA ARG A 82 2.76 4.74 16.73
C ARG A 82 3.26 3.41 16.16
N SER A 83 3.74 3.41 14.90
CA SER A 83 4.16 2.17 14.23
C SER A 83 5.45 1.54 14.77
N GLN A 84 6.27 2.29 15.49
CA GLN A 84 7.56 1.80 16.02
C GLN A 84 7.38 0.87 17.22
N ASN A 85 6.56 1.26 18.19
CA ASN A 85 6.36 0.53 19.45
C ASN A 85 4.91 0.04 19.65
N GLY A 86 3.96 0.48 18.84
CA GLY A 86 2.54 0.14 18.99
C GLY A 86 1.81 0.97 20.05
N HIS A 87 2.44 2.01 20.62
CA HIS A 87 1.80 2.87 21.63
C HIS A 87 0.64 3.67 21.03
N ILE A 88 -0.45 3.80 21.78
CA ILE A 88 -1.65 4.54 21.37
C ILE A 88 -1.46 6.01 21.77
N ILE A 89 -1.23 6.88 20.78
CA ILE A 89 -1.03 8.32 20.98
C ILE A 89 -2.34 9.00 21.37
N TRP A 90 -3.43 8.62 20.68
CA TRP A 90 -4.75 9.16 20.94
C TRP A 90 -5.82 8.16 20.51
N HIS A 91 -7.01 8.30 21.09
CA HIS A 91 -8.19 7.55 20.66
C HIS A 91 -9.43 8.45 20.69
N HIS A 92 -10.36 8.20 19.77
CA HIS A 92 -11.62 8.94 19.71
C HIS A 92 -12.79 8.01 19.44
N TYR A 93 -13.92 8.20 20.12
CA TYR A 93 -15.10 7.34 19.94
C TYR A 93 -16.27 8.09 19.31
N ILE A 94 -16.75 7.57 18.18
CA ILE A 94 -17.91 8.11 17.47
C ILE A 94 -19.09 7.17 17.72
N SER A 95 -19.91 7.48 18.73
CA SER A 95 -21.00 6.59 19.16
C SER A 95 -22.03 6.28 18.06
N LYS A 96 -22.30 7.24 17.18
CA LYS A 96 -23.38 7.18 16.17
C LYS A 96 -22.95 6.55 14.83
N ILE A 97 -21.68 6.27 14.60
CA ILE A 97 -21.21 5.70 13.33
C ILE A 97 -21.33 4.18 13.33
N ALA A 98 -21.71 3.63 12.19
CA ALA A 98 -21.72 2.22 11.88
C ALA A 98 -21.07 1.98 10.49
N PRO A 99 -20.52 0.79 10.24
CA PRO A 99 -19.95 0.43 8.94
C PRO A 99 -21.02 0.30 7.85
N PHE A 100 -20.64 0.57 6.61
CA PHE A 100 -21.44 0.15 5.45
C PHE A 100 -21.42 -1.38 5.35
N ASP A 101 -22.56 -1.97 5.00
CA ASP A 101 -22.65 -3.41 4.76
C ASP A 101 -22.57 -3.65 3.25
N SER A 102 -21.56 -4.40 2.81
CA SER A 102 -21.39 -4.81 1.43
C SER A 102 -21.15 -6.33 1.41
N ASN A 103 -22.20 -7.10 1.19
CA ASN A 103 -22.17 -8.55 1.10
C ASN A 103 -21.62 -9.25 2.36
N GLY A 104 -22.04 -8.83 3.55
CA GLY A 104 -21.55 -9.36 4.82
C GLY A 104 -20.14 -8.91 5.19
N LYS A 105 -19.55 -8.00 4.42
CA LYS A 105 -18.29 -7.33 4.76
C LYS A 105 -18.57 -5.91 5.23
N ASP A 106 -18.55 -5.73 6.54
CA ASP A 106 -18.66 -4.42 7.18
C ASP A 106 -17.41 -3.58 6.88
N LYS A 107 -17.59 -2.40 6.27
CA LYS A 107 -16.50 -1.49 5.93
C LYS A 107 -16.80 -0.05 6.33
N LEU A 108 -15.83 0.58 6.99
CA LEU A 108 -15.75 2.03 7.13
C LEU A 108 -14.74 2.56 6.13
N LEU A 109 -15.05 3.69 5.50
CA LEU A 109 -14.16 4.31 4.52
C LEU A 109 -13.29 5.34 5.23
N LEU A 110 -11.97 5.17 5.15
CA LEU A 110 -10.98 6.11 5.67
C LEU A 110 -10.23 6.75 4.50
N PHE A 111 -10.20 8.08 4.47
CA PHE A 111 -9.57 8.88 3.42
C PHE A 111 -8.52 9.81 4.03
N VAL A 112 -7.29 9.77 3.51
CA VAL A 112 -6.22 10.72 3.86
C VAL A 112 -6.26 11.90 2.90
N MET A 113 -6.90 13.00 3.30
CA MET A 113 -7.19 14.13 2.41
C MET A 113 -5.99 15.08 2.26
N ARG A 114 -5.25 15.33 3.35
CA ARG A 114 -4.02 16.13 3.34
C ARG A 114 -3.02 15.55 4.34
N THR A 115 -1.76 15.47 3.92
CA THR A 115 -0.64 14.94 4.71
C THR A 115 0.09 16.06 5.44
N THR A 116 1.10 15.72 6.25
CA THR A 116 1.95 16.66 6.99
C THR A 116 3.03 17.35 6.13
N ALA A 117 3.02 17.15 4.80
CA ALA A 117 4.04 17.69 3.91
C ALA A 117 3.99 19.23 3.77
N HIS A 118 2.85 19.86 4.08
CA HIS A 118 2.65 21.30 3.90
C HIS A 118 2.72 22.02 5.25
N ILE A 119 3.87 22.63 5.55
CA ILE A 119 4.08 23.40 6.79
C ILE A 119 3.08 24.57 6.86
N GLY A 120 2.44 24.75 8.01
CA GLY A 120 1.43 25.80 8.24
C GLY A 120 -0.01 25.41 7.89
N LEU A 121 -0.22 24.20 7.34
CA LEU A 121 -1.55 23.64 7.08
C LEU A 121 -1.71 22.31 7.81
N ASP A 122 -2.80 22.17 8.59
CA ASP A 122 -3.01 20.96 9.38
C ASP A 122 -3.30 19.73 8.51
N PRO A 123 -2.73 18.55 8.79
CA PRO A 123 -3.12 17.32 8.12
C PRO A 123 -4.58 16.98 8.42
N GLN A 124 -5.27 16.34 7.47
CA GLN A 124 -6.69 16.04 7.59
C GLN A 124 -7.02 14.66 7.03
N CYS A 125 -7.75 13.87 7.82
CA CYS A 125 -8.35 12.61 7.42
C CYS A 125 -9.88 12.67 7.57
N LEU A 126 -10.58 11.81 6.84
CA LEU A 126 -12.03 11.67 6.88
C LEU A 126 -12.40 10.21 7.07
N VAL A 127 -13.24 9.92 8.05
CA VAL A 127 -13.96 8.66 8.18
C VAL A 127 -15.40 8.84 7.72
N LEU A 128 -15.87 7.94 6.89
CA LEU A 128 -17.24 7.91 6.37
C LEU A 128 -17.88 6.54 6.67
N GLY A 129 -19.09 6.59 7.23
CA GLY A 129 -19.91 5.43 7.56
C GLY A 129 -21.40 5.73 7.45
N LYS A 130 -22.23 4.82 7.95
CA LYS A 130 -23.68 5.02 8.12
C LYS A 130 -24.00 5.45 9.55
N SER A 131 -25.05 6.23 9.74
CA SER A 131 -25.54 6.62 11.05
C SER A 131 -26.42 5.51 11.62
N LYS A 132 -26.20 5.14 12.88
CA LYS A 132 -27.02 4.15 13.60
C LYS A 132 -28.48 4.60 13.78
N VAL A 133 -28.75 5.90 13.73
CA VAL A 133 -30.07 6.47 14.05
C VAL A 133 -31.00 6.45 12.85
N ASN A 134 -30.51 6.87 11.68
CA ASN A 134 -31.35 7.09 10.50
C ASN A 134 -30.88 6.34 9.24
N GLY A 135 -29.79 5.56 9.32
CA GLY A 135 -29.22 4.82 8.18
C GLY A 135 -28.53 5.69 7.12
N LYS A 136 -28.58 7.03 7.24
CA LYS A 136 -27.96 7.98 6.31
C LYS A 136 -26.45 8.04 6.52
N GLY A 137 -25.73 8.72 5.63
CA GLY A 137 -24.29 8.91 5.80
C GLY A 137 -23.92 9.67 7.07
N LEU A 138 -22.79 9.31 7.68
CA LEU A 138 -22.18 10.02 8.80
C LEU A 138 -20.69 10.18 8.52
N LEU A 139 -20.21 11.43 8.55
CA LEU A 139 -18.81 11.75 8.31
C LEU A 139 -18.15 12.33 9.56
N TYR A 140 -16.86 12.08 9.70
CA TYR A 140 -16.03 12.66 10.75
C TYR A 140 -14.65 12.97 10.17
N ALA A 141 -14.31 14.26 10.10
CA ALA A 141 -12.99 14.69 9.69
C ALA A 141 -12.19 15.20 10.90
N PHE A 142 -10.91 14.84 10.94
CA PHE A 142 -10.06 15.05 12.09
C PHE A 142 -8.60 15.22 11.66
N ASN A 143 -7.80 15.78 12.55
CA ASN A 143 -6.35 15.82 12.43
C ASN A 143 -5.79 14.44 12.82
N PRO A 144 -5.09 13.72 11.93
CA PRO A 144 -4.60 12.37 12.22
C PRO A 144 -3.44 12.31 13.23
N VAL A 145 -2.77 13.44 13.51
CA VAL A 145 -1.68 13.50 14.48
C VAL A 145 -2.22 13.64 15.90
N THR A 146 -3.22 14.52 16.10
CA THR A 146 -3.76 14.84 17.43
C THR A 146 -5.08 14.14 17.75
N GLY A 147 -5.78 13.62 16.75
CA GLY A 147 -7.13 13.04 16.89
C GLY A 147 -8.25 14.08 17.00
N ALA A 148 -7.92 15.37 17.08
CA ALA A 148 -8.89 16.44 17.25
C ALA A 148 -9.78 16.61 16.00
N PRO A 149 -11.09 16.85 16.17
CA PRO A 149 -11.99 17.11 15.04
C PRO A 149 -11.61 18.41 14.32
N VAL A 150 -11.82 18.44 13.01
CA VAL A 150 -11.70 19.68 12.23
C VAL A 150 -12.81 20.65 12.64
N ALA A 151 -12.52 21.96 12.61
CA ALA A 151 -13.52 23.00 12.82
C ALA A 151 -14.80 22.73 11.98
N ASP A 152 -15.96 23.01 12.57
CA ASP A 152 -17.31 22.72 12.02
C ASP A 152 -17.79 21.26 12.08
N ILE A 153 -16.99 20.32 12.62
CA ILE A 153 -17.42 18.93 12.81
C ILE A 153 -17.57 18.64 14.30
N PRO A 154 -18.76 18.23 14.76
CA PRO A 154 -18.95 17.85 16.15
C PRO A 154 -18.22 16.54 16.45
N SER A 155 -17.78 16.36 17.70
CA SER A 155 -17.10 15.14 18.16
C SER A 155 -17.91 13.86 17.93
N SER A 156 -19.25 13.97 17.84
CA SER A 156 -20.15 12.84 17.53
C SER A 156 -20.31 12.52 16.03
N GLY A 157 -19.61 13.25 15.16
CA GLY A 157 -19.72 13.15 13.71
C GLY A 157 -20.86 13.98 13.12
N LYS A 158 -20.68 14.39 11.86
CA LYS A 158 -21.66 15.17 11.11
C LYS A 158 -22.56 14.23 10.32
N ASN A 159 -23.86 14.23 10.65
CA ASN A 159 -24.85 13.49 9.88
C ASN A 159 -25.05 14.14 8.51
N LEU A 160 -25.08 13.32 7.47
CA LEU A 160 -25.49 13.68 6.14
C LEU A 160 -27.01 13.56 6.03
N LEU A 161 -27.60 14.36 5.12
CA LEU A 161 -29.04 14.38 4.88
C LEU A 161 -29.50 13.26 3.95
N TYR A 162 -28.58 12.43 3.48
CA TYR A 162 -28.73 11.56 2.33
C TYR A 162 -27.94 10.25 2.50
N THR A 163 -28.24 9.23 1.71
CA THR A 163 -27.70 7.88 1.88
C THR A 163 -26.50 7.67 0.97
N VAL A 164 -25.37 7.24 1.52
CA VAL A 164 -24.14 7.07 0.73
C VAL A 164 -24.20 5.75 -0.03
N LEU A 165 -24.22 5.80 -1.37
CA LEU A 165 -24.05 4.63 -2.22
C LEU A 165 -22.57 4.29 -2.43
N GLN A 166 -21.76 5.30 -2.72
CA GLN A 166 -20.34 5.16 -2.99
C GLN A 166 -19.60 6.44 -2.60
N ALA A 167 -18.34 6.31 -2.21
CA ALA A 167 -17.47 7.46 -2.03
C ALA A 167 -16.07 7.17 -2.56
N SER A 168 -15.43 8.20 -3.12
CA SER A 168 -14.07 8.14 -3.64
C SER A 168 -13.35 9.46 -3.38
N MET A 169 -12.03 9.40 -3.23
CA MET A 169 -11.21 10.61 -3.14
C MET A 169 -10.78 11.02 -4.54
N PHE A 170 -10.86 12.31 -4.85
CA PHE A 170 -10.33 12.85 -6.09
C PHE A 170 -8.83 13.12 -5.98
N SER A 171 -8.07 12.86 -7.05
CA SER A 171 -6.61 12.93 -7.03
C SER A 171 -6.07 14.36 -6.94
N GLU A 172 -6.71 15.31 -7.63
CA GLU A 172 -6.25 16.70 -7.67
C GLU A 172 -6.59 17.44 -6.36
N PRO A 173 -5.62 18.09 -5.72
CA PRO A 173 -5.90 18.91 -4.55
C PRO A 173 -6.57 20.24 -4.93
N ASP A 174 -7.13 20.93 -3.94
CA ASP A 174 -7.47 22.35 -4.05
C ASP A 174 -6.26 23.28 -3.84
N ASN A 175 -6.50 24.60 -3.84
CA ASN A 175 -5.45 25.60 -3.61
C ASN A 175 -4.76 25.48 -2.23
N ASN A 176 -5.38 24.78 -1.27
CA ASN A 176 -4.85 24.54 0.08
C ASN A 176 -4.29 23.11 0.22
N PHE A 177 -3.97 22.46 -0.91
CA PHE A 177 -3.44 21.10 -0.97
C PHE A 177 -4.37 20.03 -0.35
N LEU A 178 -5.67 20.32 -0.27
CA LEU A 178 -6.67 19.41 0.29
C LEU A 178 -7.37 18.65 -0.83
N LYS A 179 -7.29 17.32 -0.80
CA LYS A 179 -8.01 16.45 -1.73
C LYS A 179 -9.47 16.32 -1.31
N GLY A 180 -10.39 16.50 -2.26
CA GLY A 180 -11.82 16.37 -2.01
C GLY A 180 -12.29 14.92 -2.01
N VAL A 181 -13.27 14.60 -1.16
CA VAL A 181 -14.01 13.33 -1.19
C VAL A 181 -15.33 13.55 -1.91
N LEU A 182 -15.57 12.76 -2.94
CA LEU A 182 -16.79 12.75 -3.72
C LEU A 182 -17.70 11.65 -3.18
N ILE A 183 -18.96 11.99 -2.92
CA ILE A 183 -19.94 11.11 -2.29
C ILE A 183 -21.15 11.03 -3.22
N LEU A 184 -21.49 9.83 -3.67
CA LEU A 184 -22.66 9.54 -4.48
C LEU A 184 -23.84 9.19 -3.57
N ASP A 185 -24.95 9.90 -3.76
CA ASP A 185 -26.19 9.70 -3.03
C ASP A 185 -27.12 8.65 -3.68
N ASP A 186 -28.13 8.17 -2.95
CA ASP A 186 -29.22 7.31 -3.42
C ASP A 186 -30.03 7.92 -4.57
N THR A 187 -30.12 9.25 -4.63
CA THR A 187 -30.71 10.00 -5.76
C THR A 187 -29.75 10.24 -6.93
N TYR A 188 -28.58 9.59 -6.94
CA TYR A 188 -27.54 9.75 -7.96
C TYR A 188 -27.02 11.20 -8.09
N THR A 189 -27.07 11.96 -7.00
CA THR A 189 -26.44 13.27 -6.90
C THR A 189 -25.05 13.16 -6.28
N VAL A 190 -24.10 13.94 -6.80
CA VAL A 190 -22.72 13.95 -6.28
C VAL A 190 -22.54 15.12 -5.32
N HIS A 191 -22.13 14.80 -4.10
CA HIS A 191 -21.75 15.75 -3.07
C HIS A 191 -20.23 15.75 -2.88
N THR A 192 -19.67 16.89 -2.44
CA THR A 192 -18.24 17.01 -2.15
C THR A 192 -18.02 17.34 -0.70
N TYR A 193 -16.99 16.73 -0.11
CA TYR A 193 -16.45 17.12 1.19
C TYR A 193 -14.97 17.53 1.04
N PRO A 194 -14.57 18.76 1.45
CA PRO A 194 -15.44 19.82 1.98
C PRO A 194 -16.34 20.42 0.88
N ALA A 195 -17.34 21.21 1.27
CA ALA A 195 -18.27 21.82 0.32
C ALA A 195 -17.58 22.85 -0.61
N SER A 196 -16.48 23.47 -0.16
CA SER A 196 -15.66 24.39 -0.94
C SER A 196 -15.05 23.73 -2.19
N TYR A 197 -14.77 22.42 -2.11
CA TYR A 197 -14.14 21.63 -3.16
C TYR A 197 -14.99 21.55 -4.44
N LYS A 198 -16.31 21.80 -4.34
CA LYS A 198 -17.21 21.88 -5.48
C LYS A 198 -16.73 22.86 -6.58
N LYS A 199 -15.98 23.91 -6.21
CA LYS A 199 -15.40 24.86 -7.19
C LYS A 199 -14.34 24.19 -8.06
N THR A 200 -13.40 23.47 -7.45
CA THR A 200 -12.34 22.72 -8.13
C THR A 200 -12.91 21.61 -8.99
N LEU A 201 -13.88 20.86 -8.45
CA LEU A 201 -14.53 19.75 -9.17
C LEU A 201 -15.19 20.19 -10.48
N LYS A 202 -15.77 21.40 -10.52
CA LYS A 202 -16.43 21.93 -11.73
C LYS A 202 -15.51 22.00 -12.95
N THR A 203 -14.20 22.20 -12.74
CA THR A 203 -13.20 22.25 -13.82
C THR A 203 -12.94 20.87 -14.43
N PHE A 204 -13.19 19.80 -13.68
CA PHE A 204 -12.85 18.42 -14.05
C PHE A 204 -14.06 17.51 -14.25
N LEU A 205 -15.30 18.02 -14.23
CA LEU A 205 -16.51 17.18 -14.31
C LEU A 205 -16.51 16.13 -15.44
N PRO A 206 -16.08 16.44 -16.68
CA PRO A 206 -16.14 15.47 -17.78
C PRO A 206 -15.22 14.26 -17.58
N THR A 207 -14.23 14.34 -16.68
CA THR A 207 -13.26 13.26 -16.41
C THR A 207 -13.61 12.44 -15.19
N VAL A 208 -14.73 12.74 -14.51
CA VAL A 208 -15.16 12.04 -13.30
C VAL A 208 -16.24 11.02 -13.62
N PHE A 209 -15.98 9.77 -13.22
CA PHE A 209 -16.87 8.64 -13.41
C PHE A 209 -17.12 7.92 -12.09
N PHE A 210 -18.31 7.36 -11.95
CA PHE A 210 -18.70 6.50 -10.83
C PHE A 210 -19.15 5.14 -11.36
N HIS A 211 -19.09 4.13 -10.50
CA HIS A 211 -19.62 2.81 -10.81
C HIS A 211 -20.34 2.25 -9.59
N THR A 212 -21.57 1.78 -9.75
CA THR A 212 -22.29 1.10 -8.68
C THR A 212 -22.42 -0.38 -9.03
N VAL A 213 -22.44 -1.21 -7.99
CA VAL A 213 -22.57 -2.66 -8.13
C VAL A 213 -23.76 -3.07 -7.26
N ASN A 214 -24.81 -3.52 -7.93
CA ASN A 214 -25.97 -4.09 -7.27
C ASN A 214 -25.84 -5.61 -7.29
N ILE A 215 -25.47 -6.17 -6.14
CA ILE A 215 -25.25 -7.62 -5.97
C ILE A 215 -26.57 -8.40 -5.96
N ILE A 216 -27.68 -7.75 -5.57
CA ILE A 216 -28.99 -8.39 -5.48
C ILE A 216 -29.55 -8.62 -6.88
N ASP A 217 -29.50 -7.59 -7.72
CA ASP A 217 -30.00 -7.66 -9.10
C ASP A 217 -28.94 -8.21 -10.08
N GLY A 218 -27.68 -8.31 -9.64
CA GLY A 218 -26.57 -8.77 -10.45
C GLY A 218 -26.20 -7.77 -11.54
N GLU A 219 -26.23 -6.47 -11.26
CA GLU A 219 -25.98 -5.42 -12.23
C GLU A 219 -24.81 -4.52 -11.83
N ILE A 220 -23.99 -4.13 -12.80
CA ILE A 220 -22.92 -3.15 -12.65
C ILE A 220 -23.25 -1.97 -13.56
N LEU A 221 -23.36 -0.79 -12.98
CA LEU A 221 -23.77 0.44 -13.66
C LEU A 221 -22.63 1.45 -13.65
N GLY A 222 -22.36 2.08 -14.78
CA GLY A 222 -21.38 3.15 -14.91
C GLY A 222 -22.04 4.49 -15.16
N TYR A 223 -21.55 5.53 -14.47
CA TYR A 223 -22.12 6.87 -14.54
C TYR A 223 -21.07 7.93 -14.85
N ARG A 224 -21.46 8.91 -15.68
CA ARG A 224 -20.71 10.15 -15.90
C ARG A 224 -21.23 11.23 -14.98
N VAL A 225 -20.34 12.05 -14.42
CA VAL A 225 -20.75 13.23 -13.67
C VAL A 225 -21.05 14.39 -14.62
N VAL A 226 -22.24 14.98 -14.48
CA VAL A 226 -22.68 16.14 -15.25
C VAL A 226 -23.19 17.25 -14.33
N ASN A 227 -23.16 18.49 -14.83
CA ASN A 227 -23.73 19.63 -14.13
C ASN A 227 -25.11 19.95 -14.71
N ASN A 228 -26.16 19.65 -13.97
CA ASN A 228 -27.53 19.96 -14.35
C ASN A 228 -28.06 21.13 -13.50
N ARG A 229 -28.20 22.31 -14.13
CA ARG A 229 -28.75 23.53 -13.50
C ARG A 229 -28.10 23.87 -12.13
N GLY A 230 -26.79 23.66 -12.00
CA GLY A 230 -26.01 23.97 -10.78
C GLY A 230 -25.94 22.85 -9.74
N LYS A 231 -26.72 21.77 -9.92
CA LYS A 231 -26.59 20.51 -9.18
C LYS A 231 -25.67 19.56 -9.96
N ILE A 232 -24.77 18.91 -9.24
CA ILE A 232 -23.90 17.89 -9.83
C ILE A 232 -24.66 16.56 -9.73
N GLN A 233 -25.06 16.04 -10.88
CA GLN A 233 -25.84 14.81 -11.02
C GLN A 233 -25.03 13.81 -11.85
N THR A 234 -25.43 12.56 -11.82
CA THR A 234 -24.82 11.54 -12.67
C THR A 234 -25.77 11.04 -13.75
N GLU A 235 -25.24 10.82 -14.95
CA GLU A 235 -25.94 10.17 -16.06
C GLU A 235 -25.39 8.76 -16.25
N ASN A 236 -26.27 7.77 -16.39
CA ASN A 236 -25.86 6.40 -16.71
C ASN A 236 -25.32 6.33 -18.15
N ILE A 237 -24.15 5.74 -18.33
CA ILE A 237 -23.50 5.54 -19.63
C ILE A 237 -23.62 4.09 -20.10
N TRP A 238 -23.45 3.14 -19.19
CA TRP A 238 -23.39 1.72 -19.51
C TRP A 238 -23.90 0.87 -18.34
N SER A 239 -24.43 -0.30 -18.68
CA SER A 239 -24.90 -1.32 -17.74
C SER A 239 -24.41 -2.68 -18.17
N ILE A 240 -23.94 -3.49 -17.22
CA ILE A 240 -23.59 -4.90 -17.41
C ILE A 240 -24.47 -5.73 -16.49
N ASN A 241 -25.27 -6.62 -17.08
CA ASN A 241 -26.03 -7.61 -16.34
C ASN A 241 -25.22 -8.90 -16.21
N MET A 242 -24.94 -9.31 -14.97
CA MET A 242 -24.13 -10.48 -14.62
C MET A 242 -24.96 -11.75 -14.46
N GLN A 243 -26.24 -11.75 -14.86
CA GLN A 243 -27.14 -12.90 -14.82
C GLN A 243 -27.24 -13.54 -13.43
N GLN A 244 -27.87 -12.82 -12.50
CA GLN A 244 -27.99 -13.21 -11.08
C GLN A 244 -28.52 -14.64 -10.86
N ASN A 245 -29.40 -15.13 -11.74
CA ASN A 245 -29.96 -16.48 -11.65
C ASN A 245 -28.90 -17.59 -11.76
N LEU A 246 -27.74 -17.30 -12.36
CA LEU A 246 -26.67 -18.26 -12.60
C LEU A 246 -25.47 -18.04 -11.69
N GLN A 247 -25.16 -16.78 -11.37
CA GLN A 247 -23.98 -16.42 -10.59
C GLN A 247 -24.21 -15.18 -9.72
N THR A 248 -23.45 -15.09 -8.64
CA THR A 248 -23.49 -14.00 -7.66
C THR A 248 -22.14 -13.31 -7.61
N ILE A 249 -22.14 -11.97 -7.60
CA ILE A 249 -20.91 -11.18 -7.51
C ILE A 249 -20.33 -11.28 -6.10
N THR A 250 -19.10 -11.78 -5.98
CA THR A 250 -18.42 -11.99 -4.69
C THR A 250 -17.42 -10.90 -4.35
N ASN A 251 -16.66 -10.39 -5.33
CA ASN A 251 -15.71 -9.30 -5.14
C ASN A 251 -15.68 -8.36 -6.35
N VAL A 252 -15.48 -7.07 -6.07
CA VAL A 252 -15.12 -6.04 -7.05
C VAL A 252 -13.89 -5.32 -6.54
N LEU A 253 -12.77 -5.49 -7.23
CA LEU A 253 -11.47 -4.97 -6.81
C LEU A 253 -10.89 -4.04 -7.88
N PRO A 254 -11.04 -2.71 -7.73
CA PRO A 254 -10.33 -1.75 -8.55
C PRO A 254 -8.83 -1.75 -8.21
N LYS A 255 -8.02 -1.22 -9.12
CA LYS A 255 -6.61 -0.96 -8.85
C LYS A 255 -6.43 0.07 -7.73
N ARG A 256 -5.33 -0.01 -7.00
CA ARG A 256 -5.02 0.96 -5.93
C ARG A 256 -4.60 2.29 -6.54
N ALA A 257 -5.25 3.38 -6.12
CA ALA A 257 -4.95 4.72 -6.63
C ALA A 257 -3.56 5.25 -6.25
N SER A 258 -2.95 4.73 -5.18
CA SER A 258 -1.60 5.12 -4.73
C SER A 258 -0.47 4.35 -5.42
N GLU A 259 -0.79 3.39 -6.29
CA GLU A 259 0.21 2.58 -6.96
C GLU A 259 0.89 3.35 -8.10
N VAL A 260 2.22 3.35 -8.10
CA VAL A 260 3.05 3.88 -9.18
C VAL A 260 3.73 2.74 -9.92
N VAL A 261 3.85 2.88 -11.24
CA VAL A 261 4.51 1.91 -12.12
C VAL A 261 5.76 2.54 -12.74
N HIS A 262 6.95 2.05 -12.36
CA HIS A 262 8.20 2.60 -12.87
C HIS A 262 8.47 2.22 -14.33
N SER A 263 8.34 0.93 -14.67
CA SER A 263 8.59 0.42 -16.03
C SER A 263 7.30 0.13 -16.79
N GLN A 264 7.15 0.78 -17.94
CA GLN A 264 6.02 0.62 -18.87
C GLN A 264 6.10 -0.66 -19.70
N GLY A 265 7.28 -1.27 -19.81
CA GLY A 265 7.51 -2.49 -20.57
C GLY A 265 8.41 -3.48 -19.84
N ARG A 266 8.46 -4.70 -20.37
CA ARG A 266 9.39 -5.75 -19.96
C ARG A 266 10.35 -6.01 -21.12
N VAL A 267 11.65 -6.06 -20.84
CA VAL A 267 12.66 -6.41 -21.83
C VAL A 267 12.69 -7.93 -22.01
N LEU A 268 12.66 -8.39 -23.26
CA LEU A 268 12.74 -9.79 -23.65
C LEU A 268 14.19 -10.19 -23.99
N GLY A 269 14.44 -11.50 -24.12
CA GLY A 269 15.79 -12.03 -24.43
C GLY A 269 16.33 -11.56 -25.78
N ASP A 270 15.43 -11.38 -26.76
CA ASP A 270 15.75 -10.82 -28.08
C ASP A 270 16.01 -9.29 -28.06
N ARG A 271 16.12 -8.67 -26.88
CA ARG A 271 16.24 -7.22 -26.64
C ARG A 271 15.05 -6.39 -27.10
N SER A 272 13.95 -7.03 -27.52
CA SER A 272 12.70 -6.34 -27.79
C SER A 272 11.98 -6.01 -26.48
N VAL A 273 11.06 -5.05 -26.54
CA VAL A 273 10.26 -4.62 -25.38
C VAL A 273 8.84 -5.13 -25.56
N LEU A 274 8.32 -5.76 -24.52
CA LEU A 274 6.92 -6.14 -24.41
C LEU A 274 6.21 -5.11 -23.52
N TYR A 275 5.38 -4.26 -24.12
CA TYR A 275 4.69 -3.19 -23.41
C TYR A 275 3.56 -3.75 -22.54
N LYS A 276 3.51 -3.31 -21.29
CA LYS A 276 2.49 -3.70 -20.31
C LYS A 276 1.18 -2.99 -20.63
N TYR A 277 0.06 -3.70 -20.52
CA TYR A 277 -1.25 -3.07 -20.60
C TYR A 277 -1.61 -2.45 -19.24
N LEU A 278 -1.58 -1.12 -19.17
CA LEU A 278 -1.68 -0.37 -17.91
C LEU A 278 -2.94 0.50 -17.86
N ASN A 279 -4.11 -0.13 -17.85
CA ASN A 279 -5.37 0.57 -17.64
C ASN A 279 -5.57 0.91 -16.14
N PRO A 280 -5.60 2.20 -15.74
CA PRO A 280 -5.80 2.61 -14.35
C PRO A 280 -7.23 2.37 -13.84
N ASN A 281 -8.20 2.25 -14.76
CA ASN A 281 -9.63 2.11 -14.46
C ASN A 281 -10.10 0.66 -14.51
N LEU A 282 -9.18 -0.28 -14.66
CA LEU A 282 -9.49 -1.70 -14.71
C LEU A 282 -9.85 -2.22 -13.31
N ALA A 283 -10.96 -2.96 -13.23
CA ALA A 283 -11.36 -3.68 -12.04
C ALA A 283 -11.49 -5.18 -12.31
N VAL A 284 -11.16 -5.95 -11.29
CA VAL A 284 -11.39 -7.40 -11.28
C VAL A 284 -12.72 -7.67 -10.60
N VAL A 285 -13.63 -8.31 -11.31
CA VAL A 285 -14.92 -8.76 -10.78
C VAL A 285 -14.92 -10.27 -10.73
N THR A 286 -15.22 -10.84 -9.56
CA THR A 286 -15.36 -12.29 -9.38
C THR A 286 -16.82 -12.63 -9.10
N ALA A 287 -17.32 -13.68 -9.75
CA ALA A 287 -18.67 -14.17 -9.56
C ALA A 287 -18.65 -15.70 -9.37
N GLU A 288 -19.41 -16.18 -8.39
CA GLU A 288 -19.57 -17.61 -8.09
C GLU A 288 -20.98 -18.06 -8.42
N GLY A 289 -21.11 -19.24 -9.04
CA GLY A 289 -22.39 -19.81 -9.42
C GLY A 289 -22.40 -21.33 -9.25
N GLU A 290 -23.59 -21.92 -9.31
CA GLU A 290 -23.81 -23.36 -9.27
C GLU A 290 -24.34 -23.83 -10.62
N GLU A 291 -23.64 -24.76 -11.25
CA GLU A 291 -24.10 -25.37 -12.50
C GLU A 291 -25.24 -26.35 -12.17
N PRO A 292 -26.39 -26.25 -12.86
CA PRO A 292 -27.51 -27.15 -12.63
C PRO A 292 -27.09 -28.60 -12.90
N SER A 293 -27.45 -29.50 -11.99
CA SER A 293 -27.07 -30.91 -12.06
C SER A 293 -27.61 -31.55 -13.35
N LEU A 294 -26.70 -31.97 -14.25
CA LEU A 294 -27.06 -32.91 -15.32
C LEU A 294 -27.50 -34.24 -14.69
N PRO A 295 -28.41 -35.01 -15.33
CA PRO A 295 -28.92 -36.29 -14.80
C PRO A 295 -27.82 -37.33 -14.48
N SER A 296 -26.60 -37.14 -15.00
CA SER A 296 -25.41 -37.96 -14.77
C SER A 296 -24.51 -37.51 -13.60
N GLN A 297 -24.79 -36.39 -12.94
CA GLN A 297 -24.04 -35.90 -11.77
C GLN A 297 -24.95 -35.71 -10.54
N LYS A 298 -24.69 -36.49 -9.47
CA LYS A 298 -25.46 -36.44 -8.21
C LYS A 298 -25.21 -35.19 -7.35
N THR A 299 -24.19 -34.38 -7.65
CA THR A 299 -23.84 -33.17 -6.89
C THR A 299 -23.73 -31.97 -7.82
N PRO A 300 -24.32 -30.81 -7.50
CA PRO A 300 -24.13 -29.58 -8.27
C PRO A 300 -22.64 -29.22 -8.29
N SER A 301 -22.15 -28.76 -9.43
CA SER A 301 -20.76 -28.31 -9.57
C SER A 301 -20.68 -26.80 -9.57
N ASN A 302 -19.87 -26.25 -8.68
CA ASN A 302 -19.70 -24.81 -8.59
C ASN A 302 -18.77 -24.34 -9.70
N PHE A 303 -18.97 -23.12 -10.18
CA PHE A 303 -18.04 -22.45 -11.09
C PHE A 303 -17.69 -21.06 -10.57
N LEU A 304 -16.51 -20.61 -10.95
CA LEU A 304 -15.98 -19.28 -10.65
C LEU A 304 -15.70 -18.56 -11.97
N ASN A 305 -16.30 -17.39 -12.15
CA ASN A 305 -15.98 -16.49 -13.24
C ASN A 305 -15.15 -15.30 -12.75
N VAL A 306 -14.14 -14.95 -13.54
CA VAL A 306 -13.28 -13.79 -13.31
C VAL A 306 -13.37 -12.90 -14.54
N TYR A 307 -13.82 -11.66 -14.33
CA TYR A 307 -13.97 -10.64 -15.36
C TYR A 307 -13.00 -9.49 -15.10
N LEU A 308 -12.33 -9.03 -16.16
CA LEU A 308 -11.58 -7.78 -16.16
C LEU A 308 -12.41 -6.74 -16.90
N ILE A 309 -12.91 -5.75 -16.17
CA ILE A 309 -13.87 -4.76 -16.67
C ILE A 309 -13.27 -3.36 -16.53
N ASP A 310 -13.33 -2.57 -17.61
CA ASP A 310 -13.03 -1.15 -17.53
C ASP A 310 -14.20 -0.39 -16.90
N LEU A 311 -13.96 0.25 -15.75
CA LEU A 311 -14.99 0.95 -14.98
C LEU A 311 -15.47 2.27 -15.62
N ILE A 312 -14.81 2.77 -16.67
CA ILE A 312 -15.26 3.96 -17.39
C ILE A 312 -16.13 3.58 -18.58
N SER A 313 -15.69 2.65 -19.41
CA SER A 313 -16.39 2.28 -20.66
C SER A 313 -17.35 1.10 -20.53
N GLY A 314 -17.23 0.29 -19.47
CA GLY A 314 -17.99 -0.96 -19.32
C GLY A 314 -17.50 -2.09 -20.21
N ASN A 315 -16.35 -1.94 -20.88
CA ASN A 315 -15.82 -2.97 -21.75
C ASN A 315 -15.23 -4.13 -20.92
N ILE A 316 -15.60 -5.37 -21.28
CA ILE A 316 -15.02 -6.58 -20.71
C ILE A 316 -13.74 -6.89 -21.48
N VAL A 317 -12.61 -6.52 -20.89
CA VAL A 317 -11.27 -6.71 -21.48
C VAL A 317 -10.91 -8.19 -21.56
N PHE A 318 -11.27 -8.96 -20.53
CA PHE A 318 -10.98 -10.40 -20.47
C PHE A 318 -11.97 -11.11 -19.55
N HIS A 319 -12.22 -12.39 -19.84
CA HIS A 319 -13.05 -13.27 -19.01
C HIS A 319 -12.45 -14.67 -18.94
N ALA A 320 -12.50 -15.29 -17.76
CA ALA A 320 -12.14 -16.67 -17.53
C ALA A 320 -13.14 -17.39 -16.62
N THR A 321 -13.48 -18.63 -16.99
CA THR A 321 -14.36 -19.52 -16.22
C THR A 321 -13.57 -20.71 -15.68
N HIS A 322 -13.68 -20.97 -14.39
CA HIS A 322 -13.17 -22.16 -13.71
C HIS A 322 -14.32 -23.06 -13.30
N ARG A 323 -14.39 -24.25 -13.88
CA ARG A 323 -15.39 -25.27 -13.51
C ARG A 323 -14.93 -26.06 -12.29
N ARG A 324 -15.89 -26.48 -11.46
CA ARG A 324 -15.64 -27.21 -10.20
C ARG A 324 -14.69 -26.43 -9.29
N ALA A 325 -14.95 -25.14 -9.14
CA ALA A 325 -14.18 -24.21 -8.33
C ALA A 325 -15.08 -23.58 -7.27
N ARG A 326 -14.55 -23.40 -6.07
CA ARG A 326 -15.28 -22.84 -4.92
C ARG A 326 -14.45 -21.75 -4.24
N GLY A 327 -15.12 -20.72 -3.73
CA GLY A 327 -14.52 -19.73 -2.84
C GLY A 327 -14.12 -20.27 -1.45
N PRO A 328 -13.54 -19.42 -0.59
CA PRO A 328 -13.39 -17.98 -0.77
C PRO A 328 -12.34 -17.63 -1.82
N VAL A 329 -12.67 -16.65 -2.68
CA VAL A 329 -11.75 -16.13 -3.69
C VAL A 329 -11.03 -14.90 -3.16
N HIS A 330 -9.71 -14.98 -3.13
CA HIS A 330 -8.84 -13.86 -2.78
C HIS A 330 -8.15 -13.36 -4.04
N VAL A 331 -8.21 -12.04 -4.28
CA VAL A 331 -7.70 -11.40 -5.49
C VAL A 331 -6.73 -10.29 -5.10
N VAL A 332 -5.64 -10.19 -5.84
CA VAL A 332 -4.68 -9.10 -5.80
C VAL A 332 -4.53 -8.57 -7.23
N HIS A 333 -4.84 -7.29 -7.41
CA HIS A 333 -4.65 -6.58 -8.67
C HIS A 333 -3.58 -5.51 -8.47
N SER A 334 -2.51 -5.57 -9.27
CA SER A 334 -1.37 -4.66 -9.22
C SER A 334 -0.74 -4.51 -10.60
N GLU A 335 -0.30 -3.32 -10.95
CA GLU A 335 0.29 -3.00 -12.26
C GLU A 335 -0.53 -3.49 -13.47
N ASN A 336 -0.02 -4.48 -14.20
CA ASN A 336 -0.62 -5.11 -15.37
C ASN A 336 -1.00 -6.57 -15.09
N TRP A 337 -1.07 -6.97 -13.82
CA TRP A 337 -1.24 -8.36 -13.43
C TRP A 337 -2.26 -8.57 -12.33
N VAL A 338 -2.88 -9.74 -12.36
CA VAL A 338 -3.90 -10.16 -11.40
C VAL A 338 -3.56 -11.55 -10.90
N VAL A 339 -3.40 -11.69 -9.58
CA VAL A 339 -3.27 -12.98 -8.91
C VAL A 339 -4.56 -13.25 -8.17
N TYR A 340 -5.13 -14.44 -8.34
CA TYR A 340 -6.25 -14.88 -7.53
C TYR A 340 -6.11 -16.34 -7.13
N ASN A 341 -6.68 -16.67 -5.96
CA ASN A 341 -6.69 -18.01 -5.42
C ASN A 341 -8.13 -18.51 -5.25
N PHE A 342 -8.36 -19.79 -5.54
CA PHE A 342 -9.62 -20.49 -5.29
C PHE A 342 -9.37 -21.96 -4.93
N TYR A 343 -10.41 -22.65 -4.45
CA TYR A 343 -10.34 -24.07 -4.16
C TYR A 343 -10.90 -24.90 -5.32
N SER A 344 -10.07 -25.76 -5.92
CA SER A 344 -10.48 -26.68 -6.97
C SER A 344 -11.15 -27.92 -6.37
N GLN A 345 -12.45 -28.09 -6.58
CA GLN A 345 -13.19 -29.27 -6.12
C GLN A 345 -12.83 -30.53 -6.94
N LYS A 346 -12.43 -30.37 -8.20
CA LYS A 346 -12.00 -31.48 -9.05
C LYS A 346 -10.74 -32.15 -8.49
N ASN A 347 -9.74 -31.35 -8.12
CA ASN A 347 -8.43 -31.82 -7.67
C ASN A 347 -8.27 -31.77 -6.15
N ARG A 348 -9.26 -31.24 -5.41
CA ARG A 348 -9.29 -31.07 -3.94
C ARG A 348 -8.10 -30.30 -3.38
N ARG A 349 -7.69 -29.23 -4.06
CA ARG A 349 -6.51 -28.42 -3.70
C ARG A 349 -6.74 -26.93 -3.96
N ASN A 350 -5.94 -26.08 -3.31
CA ASN A 350 -5.94 -24.65 -3.61
C ASN A 350 -5.12 -24.40 -4.89
N GLU A 351 -5.66 -23.59 -5.78
CA GLU A 351 -4.99 -23.19 -7.02
C GLU A 351 -4.89 -21.67 -7.07
N MET A 352 -3.69 -21.17 -7.35
CA MET A 352 -3.37 -19.77 -7.53
C MET A 352 -3.12 -19.51 -9.01
N VAL A 353 -3.88 -18.60 -9.60
CA VAL A 353 -3.78 -18.27 -11.02
C VAL A 353 -3.25 -16.85 -11.17
N ILE A 354 -2.27 -16.70 -12.06
CA ILE A 354 -1.74 -15.40 -12.48
C ILE A 354 -2.28 -15.07 -13.87
N LEU A 355 -2.69 -13.82 -14.05
CA LEU A 355 -2.93 -13.18 -15.34
C LEU A 355 -1.94 -12.03 -15.50
N GLU A 356 -1.29 -11.92 -16.65
CA GLU A 356 -0.53 -10.74 -17.05
C GLU A 356 -1.04 -10.22 -18.39
N MET A 357 -1.18 -8.91 -18.50
CA MET A 357 -1.73 -8.24 -19.67
C MET A 357 -0.65 -7.41 -20.37
N TYR A 358 -0.55 -7.57 -21.69
CA TYR A 358 0.43 -6.88 -22.53
C TYR A 358 -0.24 -6.28 -23.77
N GLU A 359 0.18 -5.09 -24.18
CA GLU A 359 -0.26 -4.46 -25.45
C GLU A 359 0.38 -5.14 -26.66
N GLY A 360 1.65 -5.56 -26.52
CA GLY A 360 2.43 -6.15 -27.58
C GLY A 360 3.83 -5.55 -27.67
N LYS A 361 4.45 -5.64 -28.86
CA LYS A 361 5.77 -5.05 -29.13
C LYS A 361 5.71 -3.56 -29.47
N GLU A 362 4.53 -3.06 -29.82
CA GLU A 362 4.29 -1.65 -30.12
C GLU A 362 3.38 -1.06 -29.05
N GLN A 363 3.66 0.18 -28.65
CA GLN A 363 2.84 0.93 -27.71
C GLN A 363 1.85 1.79 -28.50
N SER A 364 0.57 1.68 -28.16
CA SER A 364 -0.50 2.42 -28.83
C SER A 364 -0.44 3.93 -28.59
N ASN A 365 -0.28 4.34 -27.33
CA ASN A 365 -0.07 5.72 -26.93
C ASN A 365 0.90 5.79 -25.74
N SER A 366 1.99 6.54 -25.89
CA SER A 366 3.02 6.72 -24.86
C SER A 366 2.75 7.86 -23.88
N THR A 367 1.84 8.78 -24.22
CA THR A 367 1.63 10.02 -23.46
C THR A 367 0.48 9.94 -22.47
N ALA A 368 -0.64 9.34 -22.87
CA ALA A 368 -1.85 9.31 -22.05
C ALA A 368 -2.68 8.06 -22.34
N PHE A 369 -3.34 7.56 -21.31
CA PHE A 369 -4.32 6.48 -21.42
C PHE A 369 -5.74 7.06 -21.36
N SER A 370 -6.61 6.64 -22.28
CA SER A 370 -8.03 6.98 -22.25
C SER A 370 -8.87 5.72 -22.45
N SER A 371 -9.78 5.44 -21.52
CA SER A 371 -10.72 4.31 -21.63
C SER A 371 -11.71 4.41 -22.80
N PHE A 372 -11.88 5.61 -23.39
CA PHE A 372 -12.70 5.82 -24.58
C PHE A 372 -11.95 5.60 -25.90
N ASN A 373 -10.62 5.63 -25.85
CA ASN A 373 -9.76 5.24 -26.96
C ASN A 373 -8.73 4.23 -26.44
N PRO A 374 -9.18 3.04 -26.01
CA PRO A 374 -8.32 2.07 -25.38
C PRO A 374 -7.29 1.53 -26.38
N PRO A 375 -6.14 1.01 -25.91
CA PRO A 375 -5.27 0.19 -26.72
C PRO A 375 -6.04 -0.98 -27.34
N PRO A 376 -5.49 -1.63 -28.38
CA PRO A 376 -5.98 -2.93 -28.84
C PRO A 376 -6.17 -3.91 -27.67
N VAL A 377 -7.10 -4.85 -27.83
CA VAL A 377 -7.38 -5.87 -26.79
C VAL A 377 -6.07 -6.53 -26.36
N PRO A 378 -5.73 -6.52 -25.06
CA PRO A 378 -4.43 -6.96 -24.61
C PRO A 378 -4.24 -8.47 -24.79
N MET A 379 -3.00 -8.86 -25.03
CA MET A 379 -2.57 -10.25 -24.93
C MET A 379 -2.54 -10.64 -23.45
N VAL A 380 -3.49 -11.47 -23.04
CA VAL A 380 -3.58 -11.99 -21.67
C VAL A 380 -2.85 -13.32 -21.57
N MET A 381 -1.67 -13.30 -20.96
CA MET A 381 -0.94 -14.50 -20.59
C MET A 381 -1.45 -15.00 -19.23
N ARG A 382 -1.62 -16.32 -19.09
CA ARG A 382 -2.14 -16.92 -17.87
C ARG A 382 -1.47 -18.23 -17.54
N GLN A 383 -1.27 -18.48 -16.25
CA GLN A 383 -0.74 -19.74 -15.75
C GLN A 383 -1.33 -20.04 -14.37
N ALA A 384 -1.56 -21.32 -14.10
CA ALA A 384 -2.07 -21.79 -12.83
C ALA A 384 -0.95 -22.48 -12.03
N TYR A 385 -0.99 -22.31 -10.72
CA TYR A 385 -0.08 -22.91 -9.74
C TYR A 385 -0.88 -23.59 -8.64
N ILE A 386 -0.30 -24.60 -8.02
CA ILE A 386 -0.84 -25.32 -6.88
C ILE A 386 -0.24 -24.70 -5.63
N PHE A 387 -1.11 -24.34 -4.68
CA PHE A 387 -0.68 -23.80 -3.40
C PHE A 387 -1.04 -24.79 -2.28
N PRO A 388 -0.07 -25.24 -1.46
CA PRO A 388 -0.28 -26.38 -0.55
C PRO A 388 -1.09 -26.03 0.71
N ALA A 389 -1.23 -24.74 1.07
CA ALA A 389 -1.93 -24.31 2.28
C ALA A 389 -3.20 -23.51 1.97
N HIS A 390 -4.09 -23.36 2.96
CA HIS A 390 -5.23 -22.47 2.86
C HIS A 390 -4.83 -21.01 3.14
N ILE A 391 -5.32 -20.11 2.29
CA ILE A 391 -5.07 -18.68 2.35
C ILE A 391 -6.25 -18.00 3.07
N SER A 392 -5.95 -17.06 3.96
CA SER A 392 -6.95 -16.20 4.62
C SER A 392 -7.14 -14.88 3.86
N THR A 393 -6.05 -14.27 3.39
CA THR A 393 -6.08 -13.03 2.60
C THR A 393 -4.74 -12.81 1.90
N MET A 394 -4.71 -11.91 0.91
CA MET A 394 -3.52 -11.58 0.14
C MET A 394 -3.42 -10.07 -0.13
N ALA A 395 -2.21 -9.55 -0.22
CA ALA A 395 -1.93 -8.19 -0.64
C ALA A 395 -0.58 -8.10 -1.37
N ALA A 396 -0.44 -7.17 -2.33
CA ALA A 396 0.86 -6.87 -2.94
C ALA A 396 1.64 -5.83 -2.11
N THR A 397 2.96 -5.92 -2.11
CA THR A 397 3.84 -4.87 -1.60
C THR A 397 3.77 -3.62 -2.48
N ILE A 398 3.98 -2.45 -1.86
CA ILE A 398 3.96 -1.14 -2.53
C ILE A 398 5.08 -0.25 -2.01
N THR A 399 5.69 0.50 -2.92
CA THR A 399 6.76 1.47 -2.68
C THR A 399 6.46 2.76 -3.44
N GLU A 400 7.18 3.84 -3.13
CA GLU A 400 6.85 5.17 -3.65
C GLU A 400 7.02 5.27 -5.17
N LYS A 401 8.09 4.67 -5.71
CA LYS A 401 8.40 4.72 -7.15
C LYS A 401 8.02 3.45 -7.89
N GLY A 402 7.80 2.33 -7.20
CA GLY A 402 7.49 1.04 -7.82
C GLY A 402 8.67 0.46 -8.62
N ILE A 403 9.90 0.68 -8.14
CA ILE A 403 11.14 0.16 -8.73
C ILE A 403 11.48 -1.21 -8.14
N THR A 404 11.31 -1.38 -6.82
CA THR A 404 11.62 -2.66 -6.15
C THR A 404 10.74 -3.78 -6.67
N SER A 405 11.20 -5.02 -6.53
CA SER A 405 10.42 -6.20 -6.95
C SER A 405 9.13 -6.31 -6.13
N LYS A 406 8.05 -6.77 -6.75
CA LYS A 406 6.78 -6.96 -6.03
C LYS A 406 6.72 -8.33 -5.38
N HIS A 407 6.29 -8.37 -4.14
CA HIS A 407 5.96 -9.61 -3.44
C HIS A 407 4.46 -9.63 -3.15
N VAL A 408 3.87 -10.82 -3.20
CA VAL A 408 2.51 -11.08 -2.73
C VAL A 408 2.62 -11.60 -1.31
N ILE A 409 2.09 -10.85 -0.37
CA ILE A 409 2.02 -11.24 1.04
C ILE A 409 0.77 -12.08 1.20
N VAL A 410 0.97 -13.34 1.59
CA VAL A 410 -0.07 -14.35 1.74
C VAL A 410 -0.23 -14.66 3.22
N SER A 411 -1.41 -14.39 3.77
CA SER A 411 -1.75 -14.84 5.13
C SER A 411 -2.23 -16.29 5.09
N LEU A 412 -1.54 -17.15 5.82
CA LEU A 412 -1.83 -18.57 5.92
C LEU A 412 -2.72 -18.83 7.14
N LYS A 413 -3.66 -19.77 7.03
CA LYS A 413 -4.60 -20.06 8.12
C LYS A 413 -3.94 -20.56 9.41
N PHE A 414 -2.74 -21.14 9.34
CA PHE A 414 -1.96 -21.56 10.52
C PHE A 414 -1.21 -20.40 11.20
N GLY A 415 -1.39 -19.17 10.74
CA GLY A 415 -0.88 -17.96 11.39
C GLY A 415 0.44 -17.44 10.83
N GLY A 416 0.99 -18.03 9.77
CA GLY A 416 2.16 -17.51 9.06
C GLY A 416 1.82 -16.44 8.02
N LEU A 417 2.65 -15.39 7.92
CA LEU A 417 2.62 -14.40 6.85
C LEU A 417 3.75 -14.68 5.86
N LEU A 418 3.41 -15.28 4.72
CA LEU A 418 4.37 -15.64 3.68
C LEU A 418 4.62 -14.47 2.72
N SER A 419 5.89 -14.10 2.52
CA SER A 419 6.30 -13.16 1.48
C SER A 419 6.66 -13.93 0.20
N LEU A 420 5.73 -14.01 -0.76
CA LEU A 420 5.92 -14.75 -2.01
C LEU A 420 6.39 -13.82 -3.14
N PRO A 421 7.61 -13.99 -3.67
CA PRO A 421 8.09 -13.17 -4.79
C PRO A 421 7.23 -13.34 -6.04
N LYS A 422 6.86 -12.22 -6.69
CA LYS A 422 6.07 -12.24 -7.95
C LYS A 422 6.77 -13.01 -9.08
N ALA A 423 8.10 -13.14 -9.05
CA ALA A 423 8.86 -13.91 -10.01
C ALA A 423 8.48 -15.41 -10.05
N PHE A 424 8.01 -15.98 -8.93
CA PHE A 424 7.47 -17.35 -8.93
C PHE A 424 6.08 -17.42 -9.58
N LEU A 425 5.33 -16.32 -9.56
CA LEU A 425 4.01 -16.20 -10.15
C LEU A 425 4.07 -15.52 -11.52
N ASP A 426 4.82 -16.08 -12.47
CA ASP A 426 4.97 -15.51 -13.82
C ASP A 426 4.33 -16.46 -14.87
N PRO A 427 3.41 -16.01 -15.74
CA PRO A 427 2.80 -16.89 -16.73
C PRO A 427 3.75 -17.29 -17.87
N ARG A 428 4.90 -16.61 -18.01
CA ARG A 428 5.89 -16.90 -19.06
C ARG A 428 6.90 -17.97 -18.66
N ARG A 429 6.78 -18.58 -17.47
CA ARG A 429 7.67 -19.65 -17.02
C ARG A 429 7.54 -20.85 -17.97
N PRO A 430 8.60 -21.25 -18.70
CA PRO A 430 8.52 -22.34 -19.66
C PRO A 430 8.64 -23.69 -18.95
N VAL A 431 8.00 -24.73 -19.47
CA VAL A 431 8.23 -26.11 -18.98
C VAL A 431 9.65 -26.56 -19.31
N THR A 432 10.09 -26.32 -20.55
CA THR A 432 11.45 -26.57 -21.01
C THR A 432 12.11 -25.24 -21.38
N PRO A 433 13.16 -24.80 -20.67
CA PRO A 433 13.78 -23.50 -20.91
C PRO A 433 14.47 -23.46 -22.28
N THR A 434 14.27 -22.37 -23.02
CA THR A 434 15.00 -22.04 -24.25
C THR A 434 16.12 -21.04 -23.95
N GLN A 435 17.03 -20.81 -24.90
CA GLN A 435 18.11 -19.83 -24.73
C GLN A 435 17.57 -18.42 -24.41
N GLN A 436 16.50 -17.99 -25.08
CA GLN A 436 15.85 -16.69 -24.82
C GLN A 436 15.32 -16.60 -23.38
N HIS A 437 14.71 -17.69 -22.88
CA HIS A 437 14.22 -17.76 -21.51
C HIS A 437 15.34 -17.70 -20.46
N MET A 438 16.51 -18.26 -20.78
CA MET A 438 17.70 -18.19 -19.94
C MET A 438 18.29 -16.77 -19.91
N GLU A 439 18.32 -16.08 -21.06
CA GLU A 439 18.74 -14.68 -21.15
C GLU A 439 17.81 -13.73 -20.37
N GLU A 440 16.50 -14.01 -20.36
CA GLU A 440 15.51 -13.29 -19.53
C GLU A 440 15.61 -13.62 -18.02
N GLY A 441 16.38 -14.63 -17.63
CA GLY A 441 16.46 -15.12 -16.25
C GLY A 441 15.15 -15.75 -15.74
N THR A 442 14.32 -16.27 -16.64
CA THR A 442 13.01 -16.84 -16.27
C THR A 442 13.16 -18.22 -15.62
N ILE A 443 12.47 -18.42 -14.49
CA ILE A 443 12.52 -19.68 -13.74
C ILE A 443 11.66 -20.72 -14.47
N PRO A 444 12.14 -21.95 -14.72
CA PRO A 444 11.32 -23.01 -15.31
C PRO A 444 10.03 -23.25 -14.53
N TYR A 445 8.95 -23.61 -15.23
CA TYR A 445 7.66 -23.82 -14.62
C TYR A 445 7.67 -25.06 -13.72
N VAL A 446 7.33 -24.82 -12.46
CA VAL A 446 7.03 -25.88 -11.48
C VAL A 446 5.61 -25.59 -10.98
N PRO A 447 4.67 -26.54 -11.14
CA PRO A 447 3.27 -26.30 -10.81
C PRO A 447 3.04 -26.04 -9.33
N GLU A 448 3.82 -26.67 -8.45
CA GLU A 448 3.71 -26.50 -7.00
C GLU A 448 4.58 -25.34 -6.53
N ILE A 449 4.00 -24.43 -5.74
CA ILE A 449 4.74 -23.36 -5.07
C ILE A 449 5.07 -23.83 -3.65
N PRO A 450 6.35 -24.12 -3.36
CA PRO A 450 6.75 -24.54 -2.02
C PRO A 450 6.62 -23.37 -1.03
N ILE A 451 6.22 -23.69 0.20
CA ILE A 451 6.24 -22.73 1.31
C ILE A 451 7.64 -22.77 1.92
N ASN A 452 8.45 -21.75 1.63
CA ASN A 452 9.72 -21.57 2.33
C ASN A 452 9.44 -20.96 3.72
N MET A 453 9.84 -21.65 4.78
CA MET A 453 9.68 -21.17 6.15
C MET A 453 10.51 -19.91 6.43
N GLU A 454 11.64 -19.72 5.74
CA GLU A 454 12.47 -18.50 5.85
C GLU A 454 11.78 -17.27 5.24
N ALA A 455 10.81 -17.48 4.34
CA ALA A 455 10.04 -16.39 3.74
C ALA A 455 8.84 -15.96 4.60
N ILE A 456 8.65 -16.57 5.78
CA ILE A 456 7.58 -16.21 6.72
C ILE A 456 8.03 -15.01 7.56
N VAL A 457 7.41 -13.86 7.34
CA VAL A 457 7.87 -12.55 7.86
C VAL A 457 7.60 -12.35 9.34
N ASN A 458 6.70 -13.14 9.93
CA ASN A 458 6.34 -13.07 11.34
C ASN A 458 7.07 -14.11 12.21
N TYR A 459 8.02 -14.88 11.65
CA TYR A 459 8.86 -15.81 12.39
C TYR A 459 8.06 -16.70 13.36
N ASN A 460 8.26 -16.52 14.67
CA ASN A 460 7.58 -17.25 15.75
C ASN A 460 6.29 -16.58 16.28
N LYS A 461 5.94 -15.39 15.80
CA LYS A 461 4.75 -14.64 16.22
C LYS A 461 3.57 -14.99 15.33
N SER A 462 2.94 -16.14 15.56
CA SER A 462 1.76 -16.57 14.82
C SER A 462 0.60 -15.58 14.98
N VAL A 463 0.00 -15.14 13.86
CA VAL A 463 -1.09 -14.15 13.84
C VAL A 463 -2.36 -14.82 13.30
N TYR A 464 -3.40 -14.94 14.13
CA TYR A 464 -4.61 -15.66 13.74
C TYR A 464 -5.75 -14.72 13.35
N GLY A 465 -6.73 -15.26 12.61
CA GLY A 465 -7.95 -14.53 12.27
C GLY A 465 -7.72 -13.25 11.46
N ILE A 466 -6.71 -13.21 10.60
CA ILE A 466 -6.41 -12.05 9.75
C ILE A 466 -7.53 -11.87 8.72
N ASN A 467 -8.16 -10.70 8.75
CA ASN A 467 -9.21 -10.30 7.82
C ASN A 467 -8.67 -9.49 6.64
N GLY A 468 -7.56 -8.77 6.83
CA GLY A 468 -6.95 -7.95 5.80
C GLY A 468 -5.48 -7.64 6.04
N ILE A 469 -4.80 -7.27 4.96
CA ILE A 469 -3.40 -6.80 4.99
C ILE A 469 -3.37 -5.44 4.30
N HIS A 470 -2.90 -4.43 5.01
CA HIS A 470 -2.58 -3.13 4.45
C HIS A 470 -1.09 -3.05 4.17
N THR A 471 -0.72 -2.56 3.00
CA THR A 471 0.68 -2.30 2.63
C THR A 471 0.84 -0.83 2.30
N GLY A 472 1.89 -0.22 2.82
CA GLY A 472 2.24 1.18 2.61
C GLY A 472 3.70 1.33 2.18
N SER A 473 4.00 2.40 1.44
CA SER A 473 5.38 2.73 1.09
C SER A 473 6.14 3.28 2.29
N ALA A 474 7.43 2.96 2.42
CA ALA A 474 8.36 3.71 3.27
C ALA A 474 8.97 4.88 2.47
N GLY A 475 9.78 5.74 3.10
CA GLY A 475 10.60 6.71 2.36
C GLY A 475 11.76 6.05 1.59
N LEU A 476 12.16 4.85 2.01
CA LEU A 476 13.08 3.98 1.28
C LEU A 476 12.33 3.20 0.20
N GLU A 477 12.90 3.15 -1.00
CA GLU A 477 12.32 2.43 -2.13
C GLU A 477 12.51 0.91 -1.99
N SER A 478 13.49 0.46 -1.21
CA SER A 478 13.69 -0.96 -0.92
C SER A 478 12.67 -1.55 0.05
N THR A 479 11.95 -0.72 0.81
CA THR A 479 11.19 -1.13 1.99
C THR A 479 9.70 -0.86 1.83
N SER A 480 8.88 -1.86 2.16
CA SER A 480 7.42 -1.77 2.21
C SER A 480 6.93 -2.08 3.63
N LEU A 481 6.02 -1.26 4.13
CA LEU A 481 5.43 -1.40 5.46
C LEU A 481 4.19 -2.29 5.36
N ILE A 482 4.06 -3.28 6.23
CA ILE A 482 2.96 -4.23 6.24
C ILE A 482 2.25 -4.17 7.58
N LEU A 483 0.92 -4.01 7.53
CA LEU A 483 0.03 -4.15 8.68
C LEU A 483 -0.99 -5.25 8.38
N ALA A 484 -0.86 -6.39 9.04
CA ALA A 484 -1.88 -7.42 9.07
C ALA A 484 -2.85 -7.13 10.21
N TYR A 485 -4.15 -7.18 9.92
CA TYR A 485 -5.19 -6.88 10.91
C TYR A 485 -6.36 -7.87 10.84
N GLY A 486 -6.90 -8.19 12.01
CA GLY A 486 -7.98 -9.16 12.17
C GLY A 486 -8.38 -9.28 13.62
N LEU A 487 -8.27 -10.48 14.18
CA LEU A 487 -8.30 -10.70 15.63
C LEU A 487 -7.07 -10.04 16.28
N ASP A 488 -5.90 -10.35 15.73
CA ASP A 488 -4.62 -9.79 16.15
C ASP A 488 -4.15 -8.68 15.19
N LEU A 489 -3.30 -7.79 15.69
CA LEU A 489 -2.61 -6.77 14.90
C LEU A 489 -1.12 -7.11 14.82
N PHE A 490 -0.57 -7.11 13.61
CA PHE A 490 0.86 -7.35 13.39
C PHE A 490 1.41 -6.37 12.37
N TYR A 491 2.48 -5.68 12.76
CA TYR A 491 3.17 -4.71 11.92
C TYR A 491 4.61 -5.13 11.70
N THR A 492 5.08 -5.04 10.45
CA THR A 492 6.47 -5.32 10.10
C THR A 492 6.88 -4.58 8.83
N ARG A 493 8.19 -4.58 8.55
CA ARG A 493 8.80 -4.05 7.34
C ARG A 493 9.27 -5.21 6.48
N VAL A 494 9.04 -5.14 5.17
CA VAL A 494 9.48 -6.17 4.22
C VAL A 494 10.26 -5.53 3.09
N ASN A 495 11.34 -6.19 2.69
CA ASN A 495 12.32 -5.66 1.76
C ASN A 495 12.46 -6.61 0.57
N PRO A 496 11.57 -6.52 -0.45
CA PRO A 496 11.49 -7.48 -1.55
C PRO A 496 12.81 -7.73 -2.27
N SER A 497 13.56 -6.65 -2.57
CA SER A 497 14.85 -6.70 -3.28
C SER A 497 16.06 -6.51 -2.35
N LYS A 498 15.91 -6.80 -1.04
CA LYS A 498 16.87 -6.41 0.02
C LYS A 498 17.07 -4.88 0.08
N MET A 499 17.79 -4.41 1.11
CA MET A 499 18.06 -2.98 1.30
C MET A 499 19.20 -2.52 0.38
N PHE A 500 18.86 -2.06 -0.82
CA PHE A 500 19.85 -1.56 -1.79
C PHE A 500 20.12 -0.05 -1.67
N ASP A 501 19.29 0.67 -0.93
CA ASP A 501 19.33 2.12 -0.73
C ASP A 501 19.81 2.53 0.68
N VAL A 502 20.24 1.56 1.48
CA VAL A 502 20.85 1.77 2.80
C VAL A 502 22.18 1.04 2.84
N LEU A 503 23.15 1.58 3.57
CA LEU A 503 24.40 0.88 3.85
C LEU A 503 24.09 -0.39 4.65
N LYS A 504 24.91 -1.42 4.48
CA LYS A 504 24.68 -2.66 5.21
C LYS A 504 24.90 -2.46 6.71
N ASP A 505 24.14 -3.17 7.52
CA ASP A 505 24.27 -3.16 8.98
C ASP A 505 25.62 -3.76 9.43
N ASP A 506 26.20 -4.68 8.64
CA ASP A 506 27.49 -5.34 8.88
C ASP A 506 28.69 -4.58 8.27
N PHE A 507 28.53 -3.29 7.98
CA PHE A 507 29.60 -2.50 7.35
C PHE A 507 30.77 -2.24 8.31
N ASP A 508 31.96 -2.68 7.93
CA ASP A 508 33.17 -2.53 8.75
C ASP A 508 33.79 -1.13 8.59
N TYR A 509 33.32 -0.20 9.42
CA TYR A 509 33.85 1.16 9.50
C TYR A 509 35.32 1.20 9.96
N ILE A 510 35.71 0.30 10.88
CA ILE A 510 37.06 0.28 11.46
C ILE A 510 38.08 -0.09 10.40
N PHE A 511 37.79 -1.10 9.59
CA PHE A 511 38.65 -1.54 8.50
C PHE A 511 38.94 -0.39 7.52
N ILE A 512 37.91 0.29 7.01
CA ILE A 512 38.11 1.38 6.04
C ILE A 512 38.86 2.56 6.67
N SER A 513 38.51 2.96 7.89
CA SER A 513 39.24 4.01 8.60
C SER A 513 40.71 3.66 8.80
N SER A 514 41.02 2.41 9.17
CA SER A 514 42.39 1.94 9.38
C SER A 514 43.21 1.95 8.08
N VAL A 515 42.62 1.50 6.97
CA VAL A 515 43.26 1.49 5.64
C VAL A 515 43.52 2.92 5.18
N LEU A 516 42.57 3.84 5.39
CA LEU A 516 42.71 5.25 5.01
C LEU A 516 43.83 5.94 5.79
N ILE A 517 43.88 5.74 7.11
CA ILE A 517 44.97 6.25 7.95
C ILE A 517 46.31 5.62 7.52
N GLY A 518 46.33 4.32 7.26
CA GLY A 518 47.51 3.61 6.75
C GLY A 518 48.01 4.20 5.44
N MET A 519 47.13 4.47 4.47
CA MET A 519 47.51 5.11 3.20
C MET A 519 48.06 6.53 3.40
N ILE A 520 47.49 7.31 4.31
CA ILE A 520 48.00 8.66 4.63
C ILE A 520 49.43 8.56 5.18
N VAL A 521 49.66 7.67 6.15
CA VAL A 521 50.99 7.47 6.75
C VAL A 521 51.99 7.02 5.69
N VAL A 522 51.63 6.01 4.88
CA VAL A 522 52.50 5.49 3.80
C VAL A 522 52.80 6.58 2.78
N SER A 523 51.82 7.43 2.42
CA SER A 523 52.00 8.54 1.48
C SER A 523 52.99 9.58 2.02
N VAL A 524 52.82 10.02 3.27
CA VAL A 524 53.73 11.00 3.91
C VAL A 524 55.15 10.43 4.04
N VAL A 525 55.28 9.17 4.45
CA VAL A 525 56.58 8.50 4.57
C VAL A 525 57.24 8.36 3.20
N SER A 526 56.48 7.92 2.18
CA SER A 526 56.98 7.75 0.81
C SER A 526 57.39 9.08 0.19
N GLN A 527 56.63 10.15 0.41
CA GLN A 527 56.97 11.50 -0.05
C GLN A 527 58.31 11.96 0.55
N LYS A 528 58.50 11.77 1.86
CA LYS A 528 59.77 12.12 2.53
C LYS A 528 60.93 11.28 2.00
N LEU A 529 60.74 9.97 1.82
CA LEU A 529 61.76 9.07 1.27
C LEU A 529 62.12 9.42 -0.18
N ALA A 530 61.13 9.74 -1.01
CA ALA A 530 61.33 10.14 -2.40
C ALA A 530 62.07 11.48 -2.49
N ALA A 531 61.68 12.48 -1.68
CA ALA A 531 62.37 13.77 -1.61
C ALA A 531 63.85 13.60 -1.21
N ARG A 532 64.12 12.75 -0.21
CA ARG A 532 65.49 12.44 0.22
C ARG A 532 66.29 11.73 -0.89
N LYS A 533 65.68 10.78 -1.61
CA LYS A 533 66.31 10.08 -2.73
C LYS A 533 66.61 11.02 -3.90
N ALA A 534 65.68 11.91 -4.24
CA ALA A 534 65.86 12.91 -5.29
C ALA A 534 66.98 13.90 -4.95
N LEU A 535 67.02 14.39 -3.70
CA LEU A 535 68.10 15.24 -3.20
C LEU A 535 69.46 14.55 -3.33
N ASN A 536 69.58 13.30 -2.83
CA ASN A 536 70.83 12.54 -2.94
C ASN A 536 71.28 12.30 -4.39
N ARG A 537 70.33 12.19 -5.34
CA ARG A 537 70.64 12.06 -6.77
C ARG A 537 71.11 13.37 -7.39
N ALA A 538 70.57 14.51 -6.95
CA ALA A 538 70.96 15.83 -7.44
C ALA A 538 72.31 16.32 -6.89
N TRP A 539 72.74 15.78 -5.74
CA TRP A 539 74.03 16.10 -5.10
C TRP A 539 75.17 15.16 -5.52
N ARG A 540 74.89 14.20 -6.40
CA ARG A 540 75.89 13.43 -7.16
C ARG A 540 76.04 14.08 -8.52
#